data_AF-A0A0F5VYM2-F1
#
_entry.id   AF-A0A0F5VYM2-F1
#
_cell.length_a   1.000
_cell.length_b   1.000
_cell.length_c   1.000
_cell.angle_alpha   90.00
_cell.angle_beta   90.00
_cell.angle_gamma   90.00
#
_symmetry.space_group_name_H-M   'P 1'
#
loop_
_entity.id
_entity.type
_entity.pdbx_description
1 polymer ?
#
loop_
_entity_poly.entity_id
_entity_poly.type
_entity_poly.pdbx_seq_one_letter_code
_entity_poly.pdbx_strand_id
1 'polypeptide(L)'
;MPDWTYHPLRRAASAVLGRRRSQRTALGLLARIGSRPAGARLIARGFGHRHPPQQLAGDIVGVPVTVRLGISVPPSLAREAVQAMPPLGAGVVEVAPVSAADAETVRKAAVGRTIPLVVRACDPEVEAALKPHVDGFTSGDDPHLVRVSDPSVTAAAAALEKPGTVVLARPGVLVESGPGWFARVTEAATPTVPAPGLRDVGLDPRRWPAWWWALLVGLGMTGAGLGAAAITLGPVLLWYDHDYLGMTLHDLHHANHHLVHFLQHDRITMAGTMVAIGALYTGLAAGGIRRGWPWAREVYLLSGAVGFPTLFYFLATGFVEPLHTATALVLFPMFVAGVRRTPHAPRWRLAPEGPEQERRRALTGQLLLIVTGAGLFVGGAVISVVGLTGVFVPTDLTFLGTGAQKLEAVNPRLVPFIAHDRAGFGGALMSAAVAILLLSAWGWRRGEAWVFWTLAAAATAGFLPAVVVHAVIHYTSFTHLAPVYIGIALTSTGLLLARPYLCAKTPTPLND
;
A
#
# COMPACT_ATOMS: atom_id res chain seq x y z
N MET A 1 11.25 -10.99 0.14
CA MET A 1 10.42 -10.85 -1.08
C MET A 1 8.99 -10.87 -0.59
N PRO A 2 8.17 -9.83 -0.74
CA PRO A 2 6.78 -9.90 -0.32
C PRO A 2 6.05 -11.08 -0.97
N ASP A 3 5.03 -11.63 -0.33
CA ASP A 3 4.28 -12.77 -0.87
C ASP A 3 3.69 -12.51 -2.26
N TRP A 4 3.26 -11.27 -2.53
CA TRP A 4 2.75 -10.81 -3.83
C TRP A 4 3.82 -10.71 -4.92
N THR A 5 5.11 -10.71 -4.58
CA THR A 5 6.18 -10.96 -5.56
C THR A 5 6.56 -12.44 -5.60
N TYR A 6 6.70 -13.06 -4.43
CA TYR A 6 7.26 -14.38 -4.29
C TYR A 6 6.38 -15.41 -5.01
N HIS A 7 5.10 -15.52 -4.66
CA HIS A 7 4.24 -16.57 -5.22
C HIS A 7 3.97 -16.43 -6.71
N PRO A 8 3.59 -15.24 -7.23
CA PRO A 8 3.35 -15.08 -8.67
C PRO A 8 4.61 -15.32 -9.51
N LEU A 9 5.77 -14.87 -9.05
CA LEU A 9 7.01 -14.93 -9.84
C LEU A 9 7.85 -16.19 -9.60
N ARG A 10 7.59 -16.96 -8.53
CA ARG A 10 8.39 -18.15 -8.15
C ARG A 10 8.54 -19.15 -9.28
N ARG A 11 7.47 -19.40 -10.05
CA ARG A 11 7.49 -20.38 -11.16
C ARG A 11 8.42 -19.92 -12.28
N ALA A 12 8.27 -18.68 -12.75
CA ALA A 12 9.14 -18.09 -13.76
C ALA A 12 10.60 -18.04 -13.29
N ALA A 13 10.85 -17.54 -12.07
CA ALA A 13 12.19 -17.50 -11.50
C ALA A 13 12.83 -18.88 -11.36
N SER A 14 12.05 -19.91 -11.02
CA SER A 14 12.55 -21.29 -10.93
C SER A 14 12.80 -21.92 -12.29
N ALA A 15 12.03 -21.57 -13.32
CA ALA A 15 12.26 -22.03 -14.69
C ALA A 15 13.56 -21.44 -15.27
N VAL A 16 13.85 -20.16 -14.97
CA VAL A 16 15.03 -19.47 -15.49
C VAL A 16 16.31 -19.82 -14.71
N LEU A 17 16.26 -19.84 -13.37
CA LEU A 17 17.45 -19.97 -12.53
C LEU A 17 17.62 -21.36 -11.90
N GLY A 18 16.56 -22.18 -11.89
CA GLY A 18 16.45 -23.38 -11.06
C GLY A 18 15.96 -23.08 -9.64
N ARG A 19 15.17 -24.00 -9.07
CA ARG A 19 14.49 -23.81 -7.76
C ARG A 19 15.43 -23.46 -6.61
N ARG A 20 16.54 -24.19 -6.45
CA ARG A 20 17.48 -23.96 -5.34
C ARG A 20 18.23 -22.63 -5.49
N ARG A 21 18.62 -22.28 -6.72
CA ARG A 21 19.36 -21.05 -7.02
C ARG A 21 18.45 -19.83 -6.88
N SER A 22 17.19 -19.89 -7.31
CA SER A 22 16.23 -18.81 -7.14
C SER A 22 15.97 -18.52 -5.65
N GLN A 23 15.78 -19.55 -4.82
CA GLN A 23 15.61 -19.41 -3.37
C GLN A 23 16.83 -18.78 -2.69
N ARG A 24 18.05 -19.26 -2.99
CA ARG A 24 19.29 -18.70 -2.44
C ARG A 24 19.52 -17.26 -2.90
N THR A 25 19.19 -16.95 -4.16
CA THR A 25 19.31 -15.58 -4.70
C THR A 25 18.34 -14.63 -3.99
N ALA A 26 17.09 -15.05 -3.79
CA ALA A 26 16.09 -14.27 -3.07
C ALA A 26 16.50 -14.01 -1.61
N LEU A 27 16.98 -15.05 -0.91
CA LEU A 27 17.48 -14.92 0.46
C LEU A 27 18.72 -14.01 0.52
N GLY A 28 19.70 -14.21 -0.38
CA GLY A 28 20.91 -13.40 -0.45
C GLY A 28 20.62 -11.93 -0.78
N LEU A 29 19.62 -11.65 -1.62
CA LEU A 29 19.17 -10.28 -1.90
C LEU A 29 18.59 -9.62 -0.64
N LEU A 30 17.71 -10.34 0.08
CA LEU A 30 17.15 -9.84 1.33
C LEU A 30 18.22 -9.61 2.39
N ALA A 31 19.20 -10.52 2.50
CA ALA A 31 20.32 -10.38 3.43
C ALA A 31 21.18 -9.15 3.08
N ARG A 32 21.52 -8.95 1.80
CA ARG A 32 22.29 -7.77 1.34
C ARG A 32 21.58 -6.45 1.62
N ILE A 33 20.25 -6.40 1.46
CA ILE A 33 19.47 -5.19 1.74
C ILE A 33 19.32 -5.03 3.27
N GLY A 34 18.92 -6.08 3.97
CA GLY A 34 18.66 -6.11 5.41
C GLY A 34 19.90 -5.89 6.28
N SER A 35 21.09 -6.24 5.80
CA SER A 35 22.36 -5.99 6.51
C SER A 35 22.67 -4.51 6.71
N ARG A 36 22.03 -3.61 5.97
CA ARG A 36 22.19 -2.15 6.12
C ARG A 36 21.03 -1.58 6.93
N PRO A 37 21.26 -0.72 7.95
CA PRO A 37 20.18 -0.14 8.75
C PRO A 37 19.11 0.61 7.94
N ALA A 38 19.50 1.26 6.84
CA ALA A 38 18.56 1.91 5.93
C ALA A 38 17.75 0.89 5.11
N GLY A 39 18.39 -0.20 4.64
CA GLY A 39 17.75 -1.25 3.88
C GLY A 39 16.81 -2.12 4.73
N ALA A 40 17.17 -2.42 5.97
CA ALA A 40 16.28 -3.06 6.95
C ALA A 40 15.01 -2.23 7.18
N ARG A 41 15.16 -0.91 7.38
CA ARG A 41 14.03 0.02 7.51
C ARG A 41 13.17 0.07 6.25
N LEU A 42 13.79 0.03 5.07
CA LEU A 42 13.08 -0.01 3.79
C LEU A 42 12.24 -1.29 3.64
N ILE A 43 12.79 -2.46 3.96
CA ILE A 43 12.07 -3.73 3.91
C ILE A 43 10.91 -3.71 4.90
N ALA A 44 11.17 -3.34 6.15
CA ALA A 44 10.15 -3.31 7.20
C ALA A 44 8.98 -2.38 6.80
N ARG A 45 9.29 -1.13 6.42
CA ARG A 45 8.27 -0.16 5.98
C ARG A 45 7.57 -0.59 4.69
N GLY A 46 8.32 -0.99 3.67
CA GLY A 46 7.77 -1.37 2.36
C GLY A 46 6.84 -2.57 2.43
N PHE A 47 7.12 -3.53 3.31
CA PHE A 47 6.26 -4.70 3.49
C PHE A 47 5.15 -4.47 4.52
N GLY A 48 5.09 -3.28 5.12
CA GLY A 48 4.10 -2.94 6.13
C GLY A 48 4.35 -3.58 7.49
N HIS A 49 5.50 -4.22 7.72
CA HIS A 49 5.87 -4.80 9.02
C HIS A 49 6.03 -3.69 10.04
N ARG A 50 5.26 -3.79 11.12
CA ARG A 50 5.30 -2.86 12.25
C ARG A 50 5.92 -3.54 13.45
N HIS A 51 6.35 -2.72 14.41
CA HIS A 51 6.82 -3.23 15.69
C HIS A 51 5.75 -4.20 16.24
N PRO A 52 6.14 -5.45 16.52
CA PRO A 52 5.22 -6.41 17.09
C PRO A 52 4.66 -5.87 18.42
N PRO A 53 3.41 -6.18 18.76
CA PRO A 53 2.82 -5.77 20.03
C PRO A 53 3.70 -6.25 21.19
N GLN A 54 3.85 -5.42 22.23
CA GLN A 54 4.70 -5.72 23.39
C GLN A 54 4.33 -7.04 24.07
N GLN A 55 3.07 -7.47 23.98
CA GLN A 55 2.58 -8.74 24.53
C GLN A 55 3.21 -9.98 23.86
N LEU A 56 3.73 -9.83 22.64
CA LEU A 56 4.44 -10.92 21.96
C LEU A 56 5.93 -10.92 22.28
N ALA A 57 6.47 -9.91 22.96
CA ALA A 57 7.83 -9.93 23.48
C ALA A 57 7.96 -10.99 24.59
N GLY A 58 9.20 -11.31 24.95
CA GLY A 58 9.52 -12.27 26.00
C GLY A 58 11.00 -12.60 25.98
N ASP A 59 11.33 -13.83 26.35
CA ASP A 59 12.68 -14.35 26.27
C ASP A 59 12.72 -15.76 25.65
N ILE A 60 13.90 -16.16 25.22
CA ILE A 60 14.23 -17.52 24.80
C ILE A 60 15.48 -17.95 25.57
N VAL A 61 15.32 -18.90 26.48
CA VAL A 61 16.40 -19.37 27.37
C VAL A 61 17.08 -18.21 28.11
N GLY A 62 16.29 -17.27 28.64
CA GLY A 62 16.80 -16.07 29.33
C GLY A 62 17.31 -14.95 28.43
N VAL A 63 17.31 -15.14 27.11
CA VAL A 63 17.68 -14.09 26.13
C VAL A 63 16.46 -13.27 25.74
N PRO A 64 16.42 -11.94 26.00
CA PRO A 64 15.27 -11.12 25.66
C PRO A 64 15.06 -11.03 24.15
N VAL A 65 13.81 -11.20 23.70
CA VAL A 65 13.39 -11.11 22.29
C VAL A 65 12.24 -10.11 22.14
N THR A 66 12.26 -9.37 21.03
CA THR A 66 11.21 -8.40 20.70
C THR A 66 9.89 -9.07 20.32
N VAL A 67 9.95 -10.31 19.83
CA VAL A 67 8.82 -11.18 19.55
C VAL A 67 9.23 -12.63 19.75
N ARG A 68 8.39 -13.43 20.43
CA ARG A 68 8.56 -14.88 20.67
C ARG A 68 8.35 -15.72 19.40
N LEU A 69 8.72 -15.20 18.24
CA LEU A 69 8.54 -15.79 16.93
C LEU A 69 9.84 -15.67 16.15
N GLY A 70 10.35 -16.77 15.61
CA GLY A 70 11.65 -16.79 14.95
C GLY A 70 11.79 -17.90 13.93
N ILE A 71 13.03 -18.20 13.55
CA ILE A 71 13.36 -19.26 12.60
C ILE A 71 14.47 -20.15 13.15
N SER A 72 14.38 -21.44 12.85
CA SER A 72 15.44 -22.43 13.07
C SER A 72 16.08 -22.79 11.73
N VAL A 73 17.38 -22.58 11.57
CA VAL A 73 18.10 -22.77 10.30
C VAL A 73 19.35 -23.64 10.48
N PRO A 74 19.79 -24.38 9.44
CA PRO A 74 21.09 -25.04 9.48
C PRO A 74 22.23 -24.01 9.42
N PRO A 75 23.46 -24.38 9.87
CA PRO A 75 24.63 -23.50 9.85
C PRO A 75 24.91 -22.82 8.49
N SER A 76 24.68 -23.56 7.40
CA SER A 76 24.86 -23.07 6.03
C SER A 76 23.96 -21.88 5.61
N LEU A 77 22.94 -21.55 6.40
CA LEU A 77 22.03 -20.42 6.17
C LEU A 77 22.09 -19.38 7.29
N ALA A 78 22.93 -19.58 8.31
CA ALA A 78 22.95 -18.76 9.52
C ALA A 78 23.19 -17.28 9.22
N ARG A 79 24.19 -16.98 8.37
CA ARG A 79 24.59 -15.60 8.05
C ARG A 79 23.48 -14.85 7.33
N GLU A 80 22.86 -15.46 6.32
CA GLU A 80 21.76 -14.83 5.61
C GLU A 80 20.51 -14.71 6.49
N ALA A 81 20.25 -15.68 7.37
CA ALA A 81 19.11 -15.64 8.26
C ALA A 81 19.19 -14.46 9.25
N VAL A 82 20.33 -14.27 9.92
CA VAL A 82 20.49 -13.15 10.87
C VAL A 82 20.38 -11.77 10.21
N GLN A 83 20.66 -11.68 8.91
CA GLN A 83 20.56 -10.42 8.15
C GLN A 83 19.17 -10.20 7.52
N ALA A 84 18.50 -11.26 7.07
CA ALA A 84 17.27 -11.17 6.29
C ALA A 84 16.00 -11.30 7.13
N MET A 85 16.02 -12.06 8.23
CA MET A 85 14.83 -12.40 9.02
C MET A 85 14.32 -11.27 9.92
N PRO A 86 15.17 -10.44 10.56
CA PRO A 86 14.68 -9.37 11.43
C PRO A 86 13.71 -8.40 10.75
N PRO A 87 13.98 -7.85 9.54
CA PRO A 87 13.04 -6.94 8.89
C PRO A 87 11.79 -7.63 8.34
N LEU A 88 11.74 -8.96 8.35
CA LEU A 88 10.53 -9.75 8.04
C LEU A 88 9.68 -10.04 9.28
N GLY A 89 10.14 -9.66 10.49
CA GLY A 89 9.38 -9.82 11.72
C GLY A 89 9.82 -10.99 12.61
N ALA A 90 10.97 -11.63 12.33
CA ALA A 90 11.55 -12.58 13.28
C ALA A 90 12.20 -11.83 14.46
N GLY A 91 11.99 -12.34 15.68
CA GLY A 91 12.61 -11.85 16.92
C GLY A 91 13.83 -12.65 17.37
N VAL A 92 14.03 -13.85 16.82
CA VAL A 92 15.20 -14.70 17.09
C VAL A 92 15.56 -15.58 15.89
N VAL A 93 16.86 -15.89 15.75
CA VAL A 93 17.37 -16.95 14.88
C VAL A 93 18.01 -18.04 15.72
N GLU A 94 17.52 -19.27 15.59
CA GLU A 94 18.19 -20.47 16.09
C GLU A 94 19.02 -21.10 14.96
N VAL A 95 20.28 -21.43 15.24
CA VAL A 95 21.09 -22.28 14.37
C VAL A 95 21.13 -23.69 14.94
N ALA A 96 20.65 -24.65 14.18
CA ALA A 96 20.49 -26.02 14.65
C ALA A 96 20.49 -27.06 13.52
N PRO A 97 21.01 -28.27 13.78
CA PRO A 97 22.01 -28.59 14.82
C PRO A 97 23.38 -28.00 14.47
N VAL A 98 24.25 -27.77 15.47
CA VAL A 98 25.62 -27.24 15.27
C VAL A 98 26.65 -28.23 15.81
N SER A 99 27.52 -28.71 14.93
CA SER A 99 28.67 -29.56 15.26
C SER A 99 29.97 -28.73 15.36
N ALA A 100 31.07 -29.35 15.81
CA ALA A 100 32.38 -28.70 15.85
C ALA A 100 32.82 -28.15 14.47
N ALA A 101 32.47 -28.82 13.38
CA ALA A 101 32.79 -28.37 12.02
C ALA A 101 32.07 -27.08 11.61
N ASP A 102 30.95 -26.77 12.27
CA ASP A 102 30.10 -25.62 11.96
C ASP A 102 30.47 -24.37 12.79
N ALA A 103 31.28 -24.52 13.84
CA ALA A 103 31.57 -23.46 14.80
C ALA A 103 32.09 -22.17 14.14
N GLU A 104 32.99 -22.30 13.16
CA GLU A 104 33.51 -21.15 12.43
C GLU A 104 32.45 -20.44 11.58
N THR A 105 31.53 -21.21 10.98
CA THR A 105 30.42 -20.68 10.20
C THR A 105 29.48 -19.88 11.10
N VAL A 106 29.15 -20.40 12.28
CA VAL A 106 28.30 -19.73 13.27
C VAL A 106 28.99 -18.48 13.81
N ARG A 107 30.29 -18.54 14.14
CA ARG A 107 31.07 -17.38 14.58
C ARG A 107 31.02 -16.24 13.56
N LYS A 108 31.20 -16.56 12.28
CA LYS A 108 31.08 -15.57 11.19
C LYS A 108 29.67 -15.00 11.04
N ALA A 109 28.63 -15.81 11.26
CA ALA A 109 27.25 -15.35 11.23
C ALA A 109 26.93 -14.43 12.42
N ALA A 110 27.53 -14.67 13.59
CA ALA A 110 27.29 -13.90 14.80
C ALA A 110 27.79 -12.45 14.74
N VAL A 111 28.79 -12.16 13.90
CA VAL A 111 29.40 -10.83 13.79
C VAL A 111 28.43 -9.81 13.20
N GLY A 112 28.21 -8.71 13.93
CA GLY A 112 27.38 -7.59 13.48
C GLY A 112 25.89 -7.90 13.35
N ARG A 113 25.40 -8.97 14.02
CA ARG A 113 23.99 -9.32 14.07
C ARG A 113 23.17 -8.25 14.80
N THR A 114 21.90 -8.10 14.41
CA THR A 114 20.94 -7.18 15.05
C THR A 114 19.76 -7.92 15.68
N ILE A 115 19.87 -9.24 15.81
CA ILE A 115 18.83 -10.14 16.31
C ILE A 115 19.48 -11.18 17.21
N PRO A 116 18.82 -11.58 18.31
CA PRO A 116 19.25 -12.71 19.11
C PRO A 116 19.56 -13.94 18.25
N LEU A 117 20.75 -14.49 18.46
CA LEU A 117 21.26 -15.70 17.83
C LEU A 117 21.47 -16.76 18.92
N VAL A 118 20.64 -17.79 18.88
CA VAL A 118 20.75 -18.94 19.78
C VAL A 118 21.18 -20.18 19.02
N VAL A 119 21.80 -21.13 19.71
CA VAL A 119 22.37 -22.33 19.08
C VAL A 119 21.86 -23.60 19.77
N ARG A 120 21.53 -24.62 18.97
CA ARG A 120 21.42 -25.99 19.47
C ARG A 120 22.69 -26.75 19.12
N ALA A 121 23.62 -26.79 20.09
CA ALA A 121 24.87 -27.51 19.97
C ALA A 121 24.65 -29.02 20.05
N CYS A 122 25.48 -29.79 19.33
CA CYS A 122 25.47 -31.26 19.42
C CYS A 122 26.14 -31.78 20.69
N ASP A 123 27.07 -31.01 21.26
CA ASP A 123 27.88 -31.41 22.42
C ASP A 123 28.34 -30.18 23.25
N PRO A 124 28.78 -30.39 24.50
CA PRO A 124 29.22 -29.30 25.38
C PRO A 124 30.51 -28.57 24.92
N GLU A 125 31.35 -29.22 24.11
CA GLU A 125 32.59 -28.59 23.62
C GLU A 125 32.27 -27.48 22.61
N VAL A 126 31.29 -27.74 21.71
CA VAL A 126 30.75 -26.75 20.79
C VAL A 126 30.09 -25.60 21.55
N GLU A 127 29.36 -25.89 22.62
CA GLU A 127 28.77 -24.88 23.49
C GLU A 127 29.85 -23.97 24.10
N ALA A 128 30.88 -24.54 24.69
CA ALA A 128 32.01 -23.79 25.25
C ALA A 128 32.70 -22.92 24.20
N ALA A 129 32.91 -23.44 22.99
CA ALA A 129 33.55 -22.71 21.89
C ALA A 129 32.70 -21.54 21.36
N LEU A 130 31.37 -21.64 21.38
CA LEU A 130 30.46 -20.63 20.84
C LEU A 130 29.94 -19.64 21.88
N LYS A 131 30.07 -19.95 23.17
CA LYS A 131 29.55 -19.12 24.28
C LYS A 131 29.94 -17.64 24.21
N PRO A 132 31.16 -17.23 23.79
CA PRO A 132 31.51 -15.82 23.66
C PRO A 132 30.85 -15.11 22.46
N HIS A 133 30.26 -15.87 21.53
CA HIS A 133 29.84 -15.37 20.23
C HIS A 133 28.31 -15.32 20.06
N VAL A 134 27.57 -16.19 20.75
CA VAL A 134 26.10 -16.32 20.62
C VAL A 134 25.40 -15.87 21.89
N ASP A 135 24.09 -15.66 21.83
CA ASP A 135 23.32 -15.10 22.95
C ASP A 135 22.83 -16.17 23.93
N GLY A 136 22.65 -17.41 23.48
CA GLY A 136 22.20 -18.51 24.32
C GLY A 136 22.17 -19.87 23.62
N PHE A 137 21.89 -20.91 24.38
CA PHE A 137 21.85 -22.30 23.91
C PHE A 137 20.49 -22.93 24.17
N THR A 138 19.90 -23.51 23.14
CA THR A 138 18.58 -24.15 23.21
C THR A 138 18.72 -25.67 23.32
N SER A 139 17.83 -26.30 24.11
CA SER A 139 17.72 -27.76 24.18
C SER A 139 16.73 -28.33 23.15
N GLY A 140 16.89 -29.62 22.83
CA GLY A 140 15.89 -30.38 22.09
C GLY A 140 14.62 -30.63 22.88
N ASP A 141 14.73 -30.70 24.21
CA ASP A 141 13.66 -31.14 25.12
C ASP A 141 12.90 -29.98 25.78
N ASP A 142 13.20 -28.73 25.41
CA ASP A 142 12.53 -27.55 25.97
C ASP A 142 11.05 -27.51 25.51
N PRO A 143 10.08 -27.69 26.43
CA PRO A 143 8.66 -27.73 26.09
C PRO A 143 8.11 -26.36 25.67
N HIS A 144 8.81 -25.27 25.99
CA HIS A 144 8.44 -23.91 25.59
C HIS A 144 8.93 -23.57 24.18
N LEU A 145 9.77 -24.39 23.56
CA LEU A 145 10.35 -24.12 22.24
C LEU A 145 9.71 -24.98 21.14
N VAL A 146 8.76 -24.40 20.41
CA VAL A 146 7.99 -25.09 19.37
C VAL A 146 8.59 -24.86 17.99
N ARG A 147 9.22 -25.89 17.43
CA ARG A 147 9.81 -25.85 16.08
C ARG A 147 8.80 -26.34 15.03
N VAL A 148 8.19 -25.42 14.30
CA VAL A 148 7.10 -25.72 13.35
C VAL A 148 7.60 -26.03 11.95
N SER A 149 7.03 -27.07 11.34
CA SER A 149 7.22 -27.41 9.91
C SER A 149 5.95 -27.23 9.10
N ASP A 150 4.80 -27.21 9.77
CA ASP A 150 3.51 -26.87 9.18
C ASP A 150 3.45 -25.34 8.97
N PRO A 151 3.10 -24.86 7.76
CA PRO A 151 2.94 -23.43 7.47
C PRO A 151 1.69 -22.77 8.09
N SER A 152 0.83 -23.52 8.79
CA SER A 152 -0.41 -23.01 9.40
C SER A 152 -0.19 -21.80 10.31
N VAL A 153 -0.69 -20.64 9.88
CA VAL A 153 -0.64 -19.40 10.66
C VAL A 153 -1.47 -19.51 11.93
N THR A 154 -2.65 -20.13 11.87
CA THR A 154 -3.54 -20.30 13.03
C THR A 154 -2.91 -21.16 14.11
N ALA A 155 -2.27 -22.28 13.74
CA ALA A 155 -1.59 -23.14 14.71
C ALA A 155 -0.40 -22.44 15.37
N ALA A 156 0.40 -21.70 14.59
CA ALA A 156 1.51 -20.92 15.12
C ALA A 156 1.04 -19.79 16.05
N ALA A 157 -0.04 -19.09 15.70
CA ALA A 157 -0.62 -18.05 16.55
C ALA A 157 -1.15 -18.62 17.87
N ALA A 158 -1.89 -19.73 17.84
CA ALA A 158 -2.38 -20.42 19.04
C ALA A 158 -1.24 -20.92 19.94
N ALA A 159 -0.09 -21.30 19.37
CA ALA A 159 1.09 -21.63 20.16
C ALA A 159 1.68 -20.41 20.89
N LEU A 160 1.65 -19.21 20.27
CA LEU A 160 2.14 -17.98 20.88
C LEU A 160 1.25 -17.45 22.02
N GLU A 161 -0.04 -17.80 22.03
CA GLU A 161 -0.96 -17.45 23.12
C GLU A 161 -0.53 -18.07 24.46
N LYS A 162 0.16 -19.22 24.42
CA LYS A 162 0.72 -19.84 25.62
C LYS A 162 1.86 -18.98 26.17
N PRO A 163 1.81 -18.57 27.46
CA PRO A 163 2.88 -17.78 28.07
C PRO A 163 4.24 -18.47 27.95
N GLY A 164 5.29 -17.69 27.68
CA GLY A 164 6.68 -18.19 27.56
C GLY A 164 6.98 -19.05 26.33
N THR A 165 5.98 -19.44 25.54
CA THR A 165 6.20 -20.28 24.35
C THR A 165 6.85 -19.47 23.23
N VAL A 166 7.91 -20.00 22.62
CA VAL A 166 8.61 -19.42 21.47
C VAL A 166 8.39 -20.33 20.26
N VAL A 167 7.96 -19.75 19.14
CA VAL A 167 7.69 -20.48 17.90
C VAL A 167 8.82 -20.24 16.91
N LEU A 168 9.46 -21.30 16.45
CA LEU A 168 10.54 -21.26 15.45
C LEU A 168 10.11 -21.97 14.17
N ALA A 169 9.99 -21.22 13.08
CA ALA A 169 9.74 -21.80 11.77
C ALA A 169 10.96 -22.56 11.24
N ARG A 170 10.76 -23.71 10.59
CA ARG A 170 11.80 -24.31 9.73
C ARG A 170 11.82 -23.63 8.36
N PRO A 171 12.93 -23.69 7.58
CA PRO A 171 13.02 -23.00 6.29
C PRO A 171 11.93 -23.44 5.29
N GLY A 172 11.46 -24.69 5.41
CA GLY A 172 10.36 -25.23 4.60
C GLY A 172 9.08 -24.41 4.71
N VAL A 173 8.76 -23.90 5.91
CA VAL A 173 7.58 -23.05 6.17
C VAL A 173 7.62 -21.79 5.31
N LEU A 174 8.76 -21.09 5.25
CA LEU A 174 8.89 -19.86 4.46
C LEU A 174 8.95 -20.14 2.95
N VAL A 175 9.50 -21.29 2.55
CA VAL A 175 9.50 -21.72 1.15
C VAL A 175 8.07 -21.98 0.66
N GLU A 176 7.24 -22.59 1.49
CA GLU A 176 5.87 -22.95 1.17
C GLU A 176 4.90 -21.77 1.34
N SER A 177 4.87 -21.16 2.53
CA SER A 177 3.92 -20.11 2.89
C SER A 177 4.33 -18.74 2.30
N GLY A 178 5.61 -18.53 2.07
CA GLY A 178 6.20 -17.22 1.74
C GLY A 178 6.71 -16.49 2.99
N PRO A 179 7.64 -15.53 2.83
CA PRO A 179 8.25 -14.84 3.96
C PRO A 179 7.31 -13.87 4.69
N GLY A 180 6.14 -13.54 4.13
CA GLY A 180 5.10 -12.80 4.84
C GLY A 180 4.44 -13.61 5.96
N TRP A 181 4.83 -14.87 6.17
CA TRP A 181 4.32 -15.74 7.23
C TRP A 181 4.49 -15.12 8.63
N PHE A 182 5.64 -14.51 8.92
CA PHE A 182 5.88 -13.84 10.20
C PHE A 182 4.84 -12.77 10.50
N ALA A 183 4.62 -11.83 9.56
CA ALA A 183 3.58 -10.81 9.70
C ALA A 183 2.20 -11.42 9.94
N ARG A 184 1.83 -12.45 9.18
CA ARG A 184 0.51 -13.09 9.33
C ARG A 184 0.35 -13.74 10.71
N VAL A 185 1.38 -14.41 11.22
CA VAL A 185 1.37 -15.00 12.56
C VAL A 185 1.30 -13.91 13.63
N THR A 186 2.09 -12.83 13.50
CA THR A 186 2.03 -11.69 14.42
C THR A 186 0.65 -11.04 14.43
N GLU A 187 0.04 -10.81 13.27
CA GLU A 187 -1.30 -10.23 13.16
C GLU A 187 -2.39 -11.15 13.75
N ALA A 188 -2.26 -12.46 13.57
CA ALA A 188 -3.16 -13.46 14.14
C ALA A 188 -3.03 -13.61 15.65
N ALA A 189 -1.81 -13.53 16.19
CA ALA A 189 -1.55 -13.61 17.63
C ALA A 189 -1.76 -12.27 18.36
N THR A 190 -2.07 -11.18 17.65
CA THR A 190 -2.32 -9.87 18.27
C THR A 190 -3.69 -9.87 18.93
N PRO A 191 -3.80 -9.61 20.26
CA PRO A 191 -5.08 -9.47 20.92
C PRO A 191 -5.87 -8.28 20.38
N THR A 192 -7.18 -8.45 20.20
CA THR A 192 -8.05 -7.43 19.60
C THR A 192 -9.34 -7.24 20.40
N VAL A 193 -9.94 -6.07 20.27
CA VAL A 193 -11.27 -5.75 20.82
C VAL A 193 -12.26 -5.40 19.70
N PRO A 194 -13.59 -5.44 19.93
CA PRO A 194 -14.55 -5.05 18.90
C PRO A 194 -14.35 -3.61 18.38
N ALA A 195 -14.48 -3.44 17.06
CA ALA A 195 -14.42 -2.12 16.43
C ALA A 195 -15.63 -1.26 16.83
N PRO A 196 -15.45 0.06 17.06
CA PRO A 196 -16.53 0.94 17.46
C PRO A 196 -17.54 1.13 16.33
N GLY A 197 -18.80 1.29 16.70
CA GLY A 197 -19.90 1.64 15.81
C GLY A 197 -20.06 3.15 15.62
N LEU A 198 -20.99 3.53 14.73
CA LEU A 198 -21.35 4.94 14.51
C LEU A 198 -21.94 5.60 15.76
N ARG A 199 -22.66 4.80 16.59
CA ARG A 199 -23.29 5.26 17.83
C ARG A 199 -22.29 5.64 18.92
N ASP A 200 -21.03 5.20 18.79
CA ASP A 200 -19.97 5.52 19.75
C ASP A 200 -19.33 6.88 19.47
N VAL A 201 -19.69 7.55 18.37
CA VAL A 201 -19.23 8.91 18.05
C VAL A 201 -20.10 9.92 18.79
N GLY A 202 -19.55 10.52 19.84
CA GLY A 202 -20.22 11.57 20.61
C GLY A 202 -20.41 12.87 19.82
N LEU A 203 -21.12 13.84 20.41
CA LEU A 203 -21.43 15.13 19.76
C LEU A 203 -20.23 16.10 19.75
N ASP A 204 -19.25 15.95 20.64
CA ASP A 204 -18.09 16.85 20.75
C ASP A 204 -17.02 16.53 19.67
N PRO A 205 -16.80 17.42 18.68
CA PRO A 205 -15.81 17.19 17.63
C PRO A 205 -14.38 17.06 18.16
N ARG A 206 -14.07 17.67 19.31
CA ARG A 206 -12.74 17.58 19.93
C ARG A 206 -12.44 16.16 20.37
N ARG A 207 -13.46 15.34 20.64
CA ARG A 207 -13.32 13.93 21.06
C ARG A 207 -13.54 12.92 19.93
N TRP A 208 -13.87 13.37 18.72
CA TRP A 208 -14.12 12.45 17.60
C TRP A 208 -12.91 11.56 17.27
N PRO A 209 -13.13 10.27 17.00
CA PRO A 209 -12.03 9.37 16.67
C PRO A 209 -11.41 9.73 15.31
N ALA A 210 -10.14 9.37 15.12
CA ALA A 210 -9.37 9.66 13.91
C ALA A 210 -10.09 9.23 12.61
N TRP A 211 -10.73 8.06 12.63
CA TRP A 211 -11.42 7.51 11.46
C TRP A 211 -12.64 8.35 11.05
N TRP A 212 -13.28 9.07 11.97
CA TRP A 212 -14.43 9.92 11.64
C TRP A 212 -13.99 11.15 10.85
N TRP A 213 -12.90 11.79 11.27
CA TRP A 213 -12.27 12.88 10.51
C TRP A 213 -11.82 12.41 9.13
N ALA A 214 -11.19 11.24 9.03
CA ALA A 214 -10.78 10.67 7.75
C ALA A 214 -11.99 10.35 6.84
N LEU A 215 -13.10 9.88 7.42
CA LEU A 215 -14.35 9.65 6.71
C LEU A 215 -14.92 10.96 6.13
N LEU A 216 -14.95 12.04 6.93
CA LEU A 216 -15.41 13.35 6.46
C LEU A 216 -14.57 13.87 5.29
N VAL A 217 -13.26 13.64 5.30
CA VAL A 217 -12.40 14.00 4.16
C VAL A 217 -12.74 13.16 2.93
N GLY A 218 -12.97 11.85 3.07
CA GLY A 218 -13.38 10.99 1.96
C GLY A 218 -14.73 11.42 1.36
N LEU A 219 -15.72 11.69 2.20
CA LEU A 219 -17.04 12.18 1.76
C LEU A 219 -16.95 13.57 1.13
N GLY A 220 -16.16 14.47 1.73
CA GLY A 220 -15.94 15.82 1.21
C GLY A 220 -15.24 15.80 -0.15
N MET A 221 -14.26 14.93 -0.35
CA MET A 221 -13.59 14.76 -1.64
C MET A 221 -14.52 14.17 -2.71
N THR A 222 -15.38 13.21 -2.35
CA THR A 222 -16.44 12.72 -3.24
C THR A 222 -17.41 13.84 -3.62
N GLY A 223 -17.88 14.63 -2.64
CA GLY A 223 -18.76 15.76 -2.88
C GLY A 223 -18.14 16.83 -3.77
N ALA A 224 -16.88 17.17 -3.54
CA ALA A 224 -16.13 18.12 -4.37
C ALA A 224 -15.95 17.60 -5.81
N GLY A 225 -15.62 16.33 -5.99
CA GLY A 225 -15.52 15.71 -7.31
C GLY A 225 -16.85 15.69 -8.07
N LEU A 226 -17.95 15.34 -7.39
CA LEU A 226 -19.30 15.40 -7.99
C LEU A 226 -19.71 16.83 -8.34
N GLY A 227 -19.37 17.81 -7.49
CA GLY A 227 -19.56 19.23 -7.76
C GLY A 227 -18.78 19.70 -9.00
N ALA A 228 -17.50 19.32 -9.11
CA ALA A 228 -16.67 19.62 -10.27
C ALA A 228 -17.24 19.00 -11.56
N ALA A 229 -17.73 17.76 -11.50
CA ALA A 229 -18.41 17.12 -12.63
C ALA A 229 -19.68 17.87 -13.03
N ALA A 230 -20.52 18.28 -12.06
CA ALA A 230 -21.74 19.04 -12.32
C ALA A 230 -21.44 20.41 -12.95
N ILE A 231 -20.40 21.12 -12.48
CA ILE A 231 -19.93 22.38 -13.08
C ILE A 231 -19.49 22.14 -14.52
N THR A 232 -18.73 21.08 -14.76
CA THR A 232 -18.19 20.75 -16.09
C THR A 232 -19.27 20.34 -17.10
N LEU A 233 -20.32 19.66 -16.65
CA LEU A 233 -21.47 19.29 -17.48
C LEU A 233 -22.49 20.41 -17.66
N GLY A 234 -22.52 21.37 -16.72
CA GLY A 234 -23.43 22.51 -16.73
C GLY A 234 -22.77 23.77 -17.31
N PRO A 235 -22.38 24.75 -16.47
CA PRO A 235 -21.89 26.06 -16.94
C PRO A 235 -20.50 26.01 -17.60
N VAL A 236 -19.71 24.94 -17.39
CA VAL A 236 -18.31 24.76 -17.79
C VAL A 236 -17.33 25.76 -17.16
N LEU A 237 -17.66 27.04 -17.17
CA LEU A 237 -16.93 28.14 -16.56
C LEU A 237 -17.72 28.73 -15.39
N LEU A 238 -17.03 29.03 -14.29
CA LEU A 238 -17.58 29.81 -13.19
C LEU A 238 -17.18 31.29 -13.28
N TRP A 239 -17.76 32.13 -12.41
CA TRP A 239 -17.54 33.58 -12.44
C TRP A 239 -16.04 33.95 -12.40
N TYR A 240 -15.26 33.27 -11.58
CA TYR A 240 -13.82 33.51 -11.48
C TYR A 240 -13.04 33.00 -12.70
N ASP A 241 -13.55 32.00 -13.42
CA ASP A 241 -12.96 31.57 -14.69
C ASP A 241 -13.16 32.66 -15.75
N HIS A 242 -14.37 33.25 -15.78
CA HIS A 242 -14.68 34.38 -16.66
C HIS A 242 -13.85 35.62 -16.32
N ASP A 243 -13.71 35.97 -15.04
CA ASP A 243 -12.91 37.12 -14.60
C ASP A 243 -11.43 36.93 -14.93
N TYR A 244 -10.92 35.70 -14.77
CA TYR A 244 -9.54 35.38 -15.11
C TYR A 244 -9.31 35.44 -16.62
N LEU A 245 -10.15 34.78 -17.42
CA LEU A 245 -9.97 34.72 -18.87
C LEU A 245 -10.36 36.02 -19.57
N GLY A 246 -11.30 36.79 -19.03
CA GLY A 246 -11.95 37.89 -19.75
C GLY A 246 -12.75 37.39 -20.97
N MET A 247 -13.17 36.12 -20.97
CA MET A 247 -13.86 35.46 -22.07
C MET A 247 -15.09 34.71 -21.56
N THR A 248 -16.15 34.73 -22.36
CA THR A 248 -17.33 33.88 -22.15
C THR A 248 -17.12 32.48 -22.75
N LEU A 249 -18.02 31.55 -22.43
CA LEU A 249 -18.03 30.22 -23.05
C LEU A 249 -18.22 30.32 -24.57
N HIS A 250 -19.00 31.29 -25.04
CA HIS A 250 -19.21 31.55 -26.45
C HIS A 250 -17.92 32.01 -27.13
N ASP A 251 -17.16 32.90 -26.48
CA ASP A 251 -15.88 33.38 -26.99
C ASP A 251 -14.86 32.24 -27.09
N LEU A 252 -14.83 31.31 -26.12
CA LEU A 252 -13.97 30.12 -26.18
C LEU A 252 -14.36 29.19 -27.34
N HIS A 253 -15.65 28.93 -27.53
CA HIS A 253 -16.14 28.14 -28.67
C HIS A 253 -15.80 28.79 -30.01
N HIS A 254 -15.90 30.12 -30.11
CA HIS A 254 -15.55 30.86 -31.32
C HIS A 254 -14.04 30.85 -31.57
N ALA A 255 -13.22 30.95 -30.52
CA ALA A 255 -11.77 30.85 -30.62
C ALA A 255 -11.32 29.47 -31.12
N ASN A 256 -11.93 28.40 -30.60
CA ASN A 256 -11.74 27.05 -31.08
C ASN A 256 -12.90 26.14 -30.63
N HIS A 257 -13.63 25.59 -31.59
CA HIS A 257 -14.79 24.73 -31.32
C HIS A 257 -14.48 23.52 -30.40
N HIS A 258 -13.26 22.95 -30.51
CA HIS A 258 -12.84 21.80 -29.70
C HIS A 258 -12.32 22.17 -28.31
N LEU A 259 -12.03 23.44 -28.04
CA LEU A 259 -11.42 23.86 -26.78
C LEU A 259 -12.32 23.61 -25.57
N VAL A 260 -13.62 23.87 -25.69
CA VAL A 260 -14.57 23.62 -24.59
C VAL A 260 -14.67 22.13 -24.29
N HIS A 261 -14.75 21.28 -25.32
CA HIS A 261 -14.75 19.83 -25.15
C HIS A 261 -13.44 19.31 -24.55
N PHE A 262 -12.31 19.94 -24.91
CA PHE A 262 -11.03 19.66 -24.30
C PHE A 262 -11.02 20.04 -22.81
N LEU A 263 -11.51 21.22 -22.41
CA LEU A 263 -11.61 21.56 -20.99
C LEU A 263 -12.53 20.58 -20.23
N GLN A 264 -13.64 20.17 -20.86
CA GLN A 264 -14.55 19.19 -20.27
C GLN A 264 -13.89 17.82 -20.04
N HIS A 265 -13.05 17.35 -20.96
CA HIS A 265 -12.36 16.06 -20.81
C HIS A 265 -11.41 16.05 -19.60
N ASP A 266 -10.61 17.11 -19.45
CA ASP A 266 -9.65 17.24 -18.35
C ASP A 266 -10.39 17.33 -17.01
N ARG A 267 -11.43 18.19 -16.93
CA ARG A 267 -12.19 18.41 -15.70
C ARG A 267 -13.05 17.21 -15.29
N ILE A 268 -13.68 16.48 -16.22
CA ILE A 268 -14.40 15.24 -15.90
C ILE A 268 -13.44 14.14 -15.42
N THR A 269 -12.28 14.02 -16.05
CA THR A 269 -11.26 13.03 -15.65
C THR A 269 -10.70 13.36 -14.26
N MET A 270 -10.45 14.64 -13.97
CA MET A 270 -10.08 15.11 -12.64
C MET A 270 -11.20 14.83 -11.62
N ALA A 271 -12.45 15.18 -11.93
CA ALA A 271 -13.59 14.94 -11.06
C ALA A 271 -13.75 13.45 -10.71
N GLY A 272 -13.62 12.55 -11.69
CA GLY A 272 -13.60 11.11 -11.46
C GLY A 272 -12.47 10.66 -10.52
N THR A 273 -11.29 11.26 -10.68
CA THR A 273 -10.14 11.01 -9.80
C THR A 273 -10.38 11.50 -8.37
N MET A 274 -11.02 12.66 -8.19
CA MET A 274 -11.42 13.16 -6.87
C MET A 274 -12.42 12.19 -6.21
N VAL A 275 -13.45 11.75 -6.92
CA VAL A 275 -14.39 10.74 -6.41
C VAL A 275 -13.66 9.43 -6.06
N ALA A 276 -12.67 9.03 -6.85
CA ALA A 276 -11.84 7.85 -6.54
C ALA A 276 -11.03 8.04 -5.23
N ILE A 277 -10.40 9.19 -5.01
CA ILE A 277 -9.73 9.54 -3.74
C ILE A 277 -10.75 9.49 -2.59
N GLY A 278 -11.94 10.05 -2.80
CA GLY A 278 -13.03 10.02 -1.83
C GLY A 278 -13.41 8.60 -1.43
N ALA A 279 -13.61 7.70 -2.40
CA ALA A 279 -13.87 6.28 -2.17
C ALA A 279 -12.72 5.60 -1.40
N LEU A 280 -11.47 5.85 -1.79
CA LEU A 280 -10.27 5.31 -1.12
C LEU A 280 -10.20 5.75 0.35
N TYR A 281 -10.42 7.03 0.63
CA TYR A 281 -10.35 7.59 1.98
C TYR A 281 -11.52 7.14 2.85
N THR A 282 -12.72 7.05 2.31
CA THR A 282 -13.89 6.47 2.99
C THR A 282 -13.64 5.00 3.35
N GLY A 283 -13.08 4.22 2.42
CA GLY A 283 -12.71 2.83 2.66
C GLY A 283 -11.64 2.68 3.74
N LEU A 284 -10.55 3.45 3.64
CA LEU A 284 -9.47 3.47 4.64
C LEU A 284 -9.98 3.89 6.03
N ALA A 285 -10.87 4.88 6.09
CA ALA A 285 -11.48 5.32 7.33
C ALA A 285 -12.32 4.19 7.97
N ALA A 286 -13.30 3.66 7.23
CA ALA A 286 -14.31 2.74 7.75
C ALA A 286 -13.79 1.31 7.96
N GLY A 287 -12.89 0.83 7.08
CA GLY A 287 -12.35 -0.53 7.09
C GLY A 287 -10.95 -0.65 7.71
N GLY A 288 -10.14 0.41 7.63
CA GLY A 288 -8.76 0.43 8.12
C GLY A 288 -8.61 1.10 9.49
N ILE A 289 -8.66 2.43 9.50
CA ILE A 289 -8.39 3.27 10.68
C ILE A 289 -9.35 2.95 11.81
N ARG A 290 -10.66 2.77 11.53
CA ARG A 290 -11.67 2.41 12.53
C ARG A 290 -11.38 1.07 13.21
N ARG A 291 -10.75 0.13 12.50
CA ARG A 291 -10.38 -1.19 13.03
C ARG A 291 -8.98 -1.22 13.67
N GLY A 292 -8.34 -0.05 13.82
CA GLY A 292 -7.04 0.06 14.47
C GLY A 292 -5.87 -0.43 13.62
N TRP A 293 -6.04 -0.64 12.30
CA TRP A 293 -4.95 -1.04 11.41
C TRP A 293 -3.89 0.08 11.31
N PRO A 294 -2.65 -0.11 11.80
CA PRO A 294 -1.66 0.96 11.83
C PRO A 294 -1.26 1.44 10.43
N TRP A 295 -1.21 0.51 9.47
CA TRP A 295 -0.87 0.80 8.09
C TRP A 295 -1.92 1.68 7.39
N ALA A 296 -3.21 1.55 7.72
CA ALA A 296 -4.28 2.27 7.02
C ALA A 296 -4.18 3.79 7.21
N ARG A 297 -3.82 4.22 8.43
CA ARG A 297 -3.53 5.62 8.74
C ARG A 297 -2.33 6.14 7.95
N GLU A 298 -1.33 5.31 7.70
CA GLU A 298 -0.16 5.71 6.92
C GLU A 298 -0.44 5.79 5.42
N VAL A 299 -1.25 4.87 4.88
CA VAL A 299 -1.74 5.01 3.50
C VAL A 299 -2.43 6.35 3.32
N TYR A 300 -3.35 6.67 4.24
CA TYR A 300 -4.06 7.94 4.27
C TYR A 300 -3.10 9.14 4.35
N LEU A 301 -2.14 9.11 5.28
CA LEU A 301 -1.13 10.16 5.43
C LEU A 301 -0.27 10.34 4.17
N LEU A 302 0.28 9.26 3.62
CA LEU A 302 1.20 9.33 2.47
C LEU A 302 0.48 9.81 1.20
N SER A 303 -0.75 9.35 0.98
CA SER A 303 -1.61 9.85 -0.10
C SER A 303 -1.87 11.34 0.06
N GLY A 304 -2.29 11.80 1.24
CA GLY A 304 -2.56 13.21 1.48
C GLY A 304 -1.30 14.09 1.46
N ALA A 305 -0.15 13.57 1.89
CA ALA A 305 1.13 14.27 1.82
C ALA A 305 1.61 14.47 0.38
N VAL A 306 1.15 13.67 -0.57
CA VAL A 306 1.33 13.90 -2.01
C VAL A 306 0.27 14.85 -2.55
N GLY A 307 -1.00 14.64 -2.20
CA GLY A 307 -2.13 15.40 -2.76
C GLY A 307 -2.24 16.86 -2.28
N PHE A 308 -2.13 17.15 -0.98
CA PHE A 308 -2.32 18.53 -0.51
C PHE A 308 -1.28 19.53 -1.05
N PRO A 309 0.02 19.19 -1.13
CA PRO A 309 1.00 20.10 -1.72
C PRO A 309 0.80 20.41 -3.19
N THR A 310 0.00 19.64 -3.94
CA THR A 310 -0.22 19.93 -5.36
C THR A 310 -1.07 21.20 -5.56
N LEU A 311 -1.70 21.73 -4.51
CA LEU A 311 -2.29 23.07 -4.52
C LEU A 311 -1.25 24.15 -4.90
N PHE A 312 0.03 23.96 -4.54
CA PHE A 312 1.10 24.90 -4.90
C PHE A 312 1.45 24.90 -6.39
N TYR A 313 0.98 23.93 -7.18
CA TYR A 313 1.11 23.98 -8.63
C TYR A 313 0.39 25.19 -9.22
N PHE A 314 -0.70 25.63 -8.59
CA PHE A 314 -1.46 26.80 -9.03
C PHE A 314 -0.69 28.12 -8.89
N LEU A 315 0.31 28.16 -8.00
CA LEU A 315 1.23 29.31 -7.92
C LEU A 315 2.16 29.37 -9.15
N ALA A 316 2.57 28.22 -9.67
CA ALA A 316 3.43 28.14 -10.84
C ALA A 316 2.68 28.47 -12.14
N THR A 317 1.38 28.18 -12.20
CA THR A 317 0.55 28.55 -13.36
C THR A 317 0.05 29.99 -13.31
N GLY A 318 0.07 30.65 -12.15
CA GLY A 318 -0.45 32.01 -11.99
C GLY A 318 -1.99 32.09 -11.99
N PHE A 319 -2.67 30.95 -11.88
CA PHE A 319 -4.12 30.86 -11.70
C PHE A 319 -4.43 30.06 -10.43
N VAL A 320 -4.72 30.78 -9.34
CA VAL A 320 -5.14 30.18 -8.07
C VAL A 320 -6.64 29.97 -8.11
N GLU A 321 -7.04 28.74 -8.42
CA GLU A 321 -8.43 28.38 -8.59
C GLU A 321 -9.17 28.40 -7.22
N PRO A 322 -10.24 29.21 -7.05
CA PRO A 322 -10.89 29.41 -5.76
C PRO A 322 -11.56 28.16 -5.16
N LEU A 323 -12.18 27.28 -5.96
CA LEU A 323 -12.97 26.15 -5.45
C LEU A 323 -12.08 25.05 -4.87
N HIS A 324 -10.99 24.70 -5.54
CA HIS A 324 -9.95 23.80 -5.08
C HIS A 324 -9.25 24.36 -3.85
N THR A 325 -8.97 25.68 -3.84
CA THR A 325 -8.39 26.34 -2.66
C THR A 325 -9.34 26.23 -1.47
N ALA A 326 -10.63 26.53 -1.65
CA ALA A 326 -11.64 26.40 -0.59
C ALA A 326 -11.77 24.94 -0.12
N THR A 327 -11.83 23.99 -1.07
CA THR A 327 -11.89 22.55 -0.77
C THR A 327 -10.67 22.11 0.05
N ALA A 328 -9.46 22.51 -0.35
CA ALA A 328 -8.24 22.19 0.37
C ALA A 328 -8.23 22.81 1.77
N LEU A 329 -8.64 24.08 1.92
CA LEU A 329 -8.71 24.77 3.22
C LEU A 329 -9.70 24.11 4.19
N VAL A 330 -10.83 23.59 3.69
CA VAL A 330 -11.82 22.89 4.52
C VAL A 330 -11.35 21.47 4.88
N LEU A 331 -10.83 20.73 3.90
CA LEU A 331 -10.47 19.32 4.10
C LEU A 331 -9.12 19.13 4.79
N PHE A 332 -8.17 20.06 4.67
CA PHE A 332 -6.83 19.92 5.24
C PHE A 332 -6.83 19.84 6.78
N PRO A 333 -7.54 20.70 7.54
CA PRO A 333 -7.63 20.56 8.99
C PRO A 333 -8.25 19.23 9.42
N MET A 334 -9.25 18.73 8.69
CA MET A 334 -9.86 17.42 8.93
C MET A 334 -8.88 16.28 8.65
N PHE A 335 -8.10 16.38 7.57
CA PHE A 335 -7.02 15.43 7.27
C PHE A 335 -5.98 15.39 8.38
N VAL A 336 -5.53 16.56 8.85
CA VAL A 336 -4.60 16.69 9.97
C VAL A 336 -5.19 16.06 11.24
N ALA A 337 -6.49 16.25 11.52
CA ALA A 337 -7.15 15.61 12.66
C ALA A 337 -7.24 14.08 12.52
N GLY A 338 -7.48 13.57 11.31
CA GLY A 338 -7.50 12.15 10.99
C GLY A 338 -6.13 11.47 11.12
N VAL A 339 -5.05 12.22 10.87
CA VAL A 339 -3.68 11.74 11.05
C VAL A 339 -3.19 11.93 12.48
N ARG A 340 -3.30 13.10 13.11
CA ARG A 340 -2.61 13.39 14.38
C ARG A 340 -3.13 12.61 15.59
N ARG A 341 -4.39 12.18 15.57
CA ARG A 341 -4.99 11.45 16.70
C ARG A 341 -4.37 10.06 16.86
N THR A 342 -4.26 9.61 18.11
CA THR A 342 -3.59 8.37 18.47
C THR A 342 -4.24 7.16 17.79
N PRO A 343 -3.44 6.23 17.24
CA PRO A 343 -3.95 4.95 16.75
C PRO A 343 -4.68 4.22 17.87
N HIS A 344 -5.84 3.66 17.56
CA HIS A 344 -6.58 2.87 18.54
C HIS A 344 -5.89 1.52 18.72
N ALA A 345 -6.09 0.89 19.88
CA ALA A 345 -5.71 -0.52 20.09
C ALA A 345 -6.25 -1.39 18.94
N PRO A 346 -5.54 -2.46 18.53
CA PRO A 346 -5.99 -3.41 17.51
C PRO A 346 -7.45 -3.85 17.65
N ARG A 347 -8.24 -3.76 16.58
CA ARG A 347 -9.68 -4.12 16.58
C ARG A 347 -10.11 -4.97 15.39
N TRP A 348 -9.17 -5.62 14.72
CA TRP A 348 -9.44 -6.45 13.57
C TRP A 348 -9.85 -7.87 13.97
N ARG A 349 -10.47 -8.60 13.04
CA ARG A 349 -10.70 -10.04 13.15
C ARG A 349 -10.25 -10.68 11.86
N LEU A 350 -9.32 -11.63 11.96
CA LEU A 350 -8.80 -12.32 10.79
C LEU A 350 -9.63 -13.56 10.50
N ALA A 351 -9.99 -13.75 9.23
CA ALA A 351 -10.48 -15.04 8.77
C ALA A 351 -9.31 -16.04 8.68
N PRO A 352 -9.56 -17.35 8.89
CA PRO A 352 -8.57 -18.39 8.60
C PRO A 352 -8.07 -18.30 7.15
N GLU A 353 -6.82 -18.70 6.89
CA GLU A 353 -6.14 -18.50 5.59
C GLU A 353 -6.89 -19.08 4.38
N GLY A 354 -7.74 -20.09 4.60
CA GLY A 354 -8.53 -20.73 3.55
C GLY A 354 -7.67 -21.55 2.57
N PRO A 355 -8.23 -21.94 1.41
CA PRO A 355 -7.50 -22.73 0.42
C PRO A 355 -6.30 -21.98 -0.19
N GLU A 356 -5.13 -22.62 -0.22
CA GLU A 356 -3.89 -22.02 -0.73
C GLU A 356 -3.98 -21.62 -2.22
N GLN A 357 -4.78 -22.33 -3.02
CA GLN A 357 -5.00 -21.97 -4.42
C GLN A 357 -5.72 -20.62 -4.57
N GLU A 358 -6.71 -20.34 -3.72
CA GLU A 358 -7.41 -19.06 -3.70
C GLU A 358 -6.45 -17.94 -3.30
N ARG A 359 -5.64 -18.17 -2.26
CA ARG A 359 -4.62 -17.20 -1.82
C ARG A 359 -3.63 -16.88 -2.93
N ARG A 360 -3.09 -17.87 -3.64
CA ARG A 360 -2.12 -17.65 -4.73
C ARG A 360 -2.71 -16.86 -5.90
N ARG A 361 -3.98 -17.12 -6.27
CA ARG A 361 -4.70 -16.33 -7.28
C ARG A 361 -4.86 -14.88 -6.79
N ALA A 362 -5.26 -14.71 -5.54
CA ALA A 362 -5.41 -13.38 -4.94
C ALA A 362 -4.08 -12.62 -4.87
N LEU A 363 -2.94 -13.28 -4.57
CA LEU A 363 -1.61 -12.67 -4.60
C LEU A 363 -1.19 -12.21 -6.00
N THR A 364 -1.64 -12.92 -7.04
CA THR A 364 -1.45 -12.47 -8.44
C THR A 364 -2.28 -11.21 -8.69
N GLY A 365 -3.54 -11.19 -8.25
CA GLY A 365 -4.36 -9.99 -8.31
C GLY A 365 -3.79 -8.80 -7.52
N GLN A 366 -3.20 -9.07 -6.36
CA GLN A 366 -2.50 -8.09 -5.54
C GLN A 366 -1.34 -7.44 -6.31
N LEU A 367 -0.50 -8.26 -6.97
CA LEU A 367 0.61 -7.77 -7.80
C LEU A 367 0.12 -6.87 -8.94
N LEU A 368 -0.96 -7.27 -9.62
CA LEU A 368 -1.53 -6.47 -10.72
C LEU A 368 -1.99 -5.09 -10.22
N LEU A 369 -2.65 -5.01 -9.07
CA LEU A 369 -3.10 -3.73 -8.52
C LEU A 369 -1.95 -2.85 -8.02
N ILE A 370 -0.87 -3.45 -7.48
CA ILE A 370 0.36 -2.72 -7.14
C ILE A 370 0.99 -2.13 -8.40
N VAL A 371 1.08 -2.91 -9.49
CA VAL A 371 1.59 -2.45 -10.79
C VAL A 371 0.71 -1.34 -11.36
N THR A 372 -0.62 -1.47 -11.30
CA THR A 372 -1.55 -0.40 -11.70
C THR A 372 -1.30 0.87 -10.89
N GLY A 373 -1.23 0.78 -9.56
CA GLY A 373 -0.96 1.94 -8.70
C GLY A 373 0.38 2.60 -9.04
N ALA A 374 1.43 1.82 -9.28
CA ALA A 374 2.72 2.37 -9.72
C ALA A 374 2.63 3.06 -11.10
N GLY A 375 1.92 2.46 -12.05
CA GLY A 375 1.68 3.04 -13.38
C GLY A 375 0.90 4.34 -13.32
N LEU A 376 -0.17 4.41 -12.51
CA LEU A 376 -0.95 5.63 -12.29
C LEU A 376 -0.10 6.73 -11.63
N PHE A 377 0.79 6.38 -10.70
CA PHE A 377 1.70 7.34 -10.09
C PHE A 377 2.65 7.96 -11.12
N VAL A 378 3.26 7.12 -11.97
CA VAL A 378 4.13 7.58 -13.06
C VAL A 378 3.34 8.44 -14.05
N GLY A 379 2.12 8.02 -14.43
CA GLY A 379 1.25 8.79 -15.30
C GLY A 379 0.89 10.15 -14.72
N GLY A 380 0.51 10.21 -13.43
CA GLY A 380 0.22 11.46 -12.74
C GLY A 380 1.44 12.39 -12.68
N ALA A 381 2.64 11.84 -12.39
CA ALA A 381 3.87 12.62 -12.39
C ALA A 381 4.20 13.20 -13.77
N VAL A 382 4.05 12.40 -14.84
CA VAL A 382 4.25 12.85 -16.21
C VAL A 382 3.28 13.97 -16.57
N ILE A 383 1.99 13.81 -16.27
CA ILE A 383 0.97 14.83 -16.56
C ILE A 383 1.21 16.11 -15.73
N SER A 384 1.62 16.00 -14.47
CA SER A 384 2.01 17.16 -13.67
C SER A 384 3.22 17.89 -14.27
N VAL A 385 4.26 17.18 -14.72
CA VAL A 385 5.42 17.79 -15.37
C VAL A 385 5.02 18.47 -16.67
N VAL A 386 4.21 17.81 -17.51
CA VAL A 386 3.69 18.40 -18.75
C VAL A 386 2.88 19.66 -18.43
N GLY A 387 1.96 19.60 -17.48
CA GLY A 387 1.13 20.74 -17.06
C GLY A 387 1.94 21.94 -16.54
N LEU A 388 3.11 21.69 -15.94
CA LEU A 388 4.00 22.75 -15.44
C LEU A 388 5.03 23.24 -16.47
N THR A 389 5.10 22.63 -17.65
CA THR A 389 6.11 22.94 -18.68
C THR A 389 5.47 23.22 -20.04
N GLY A 390 5.30 22.20 -20.88
CA GLY A 390 4.81 22.35 -22.26
C GLY A 390 3.29 22.41 -22.40
N VAL A 391 2.54 22.11 -21.33
CA VAL A 391 1.06 22.07 -21.18
C VAL A 391 0.35 21.05 -22.07
N PHE A 392 0.72 20.97 -23.35
CA PHE A 392 0.12 20.10 -24.36
C PHE A 392 1.05 18.96 -24.75
N VAL A 393 0.48 17.78 -24.97
CA VAL A 393 1.11 16.68 -25.69
C VAL A 393 0.69 16.70 -27.17
N PRO A 394 1.43 16.04 -28.08
CA PRO A 394 1.14 16.10 -29.51
C PRO A 394 -0.30 15.70 -29.88
N THR A 395 -0.88 14.72 -29.18
CA THR A 395 -2.27 14.29 -29.43
C THR A 395 -3.29 15.38 -29.10
N ASP A 396 -2.99 16.27 -28.15
CA ASP A 396 -3.89 17.38 -27.78
C ASP A 396 -3.97 18.40 -28.90
N LEU A 397 -2.81 18.78 -29.45
CA LEU A 397 -2.73 19.74 -30.55
C LEU A 397 -3.40 19.20 -31.82
N THR A 398 -3.30 17.89 -32.07
CA THR A 398 -4.03 17.22 -33.14
C THR A 398 -5.55 17.30 -32.91
N PHE A 399 -6.03 17.04 -31.68
CA PHE A 399 -7.46 17.15 -31.36
C PHE A 399 -7.98 18.58 -31.48
N LEU A 400 -7.20 19.55 -31.00
CA LEU A 400 -7.54 20.98 -31.08
C LEU A 400 -7.41 21.54 -32.49
N GLY A 401 -6.73 20.86 -33.42
CA GLY A 401 -6.47 21.35 -34.77
C GLY A 401 -5.64 22.64 -34.82
N THR A 402 -4.88 22.95 -33.76
CA THR A 402 -4.12 24.19 -33.64
C THR A 402 -2.85 24.00 -32.80
N GLY A 403 -1.96 25.00 -32.81
CA GLY A 403 -0.73 25.01 -32.02
C GLY A 403 -0.86 25.85 -30.74
N ALA A 404 -0.04 25.54 -29.73
CA ALA A 404 -0.02 26.25 -28.46
C ALA A 404 0.19 27.77 -28.62
N GLN A 405 1.11 28.18 -29.49
CA GLN A 405 1.40 29.60 -29.77
C GLN A 405 0.17 30.36 -30.32
N LYS A 406 -0.68 29.69 -31.11
CA LYS A 406 -1.90 30.31 -31.64
C LYS A 406 -2.94 30.50 -30.53
N LEU A 407 -3.06 29.56 -29.60
CA LEU A 407 -3.94 29.68 -28.44
C LEU A 407 -3.48 30.79 -27.50
N GLU A 408 -2.17 30.92 -27.29
CA GLU A 408 -1.57 31.99 -26.50
C GLU A 408 -1.78 33.37 -27.15
N ALA A 409 -1.68 33.46 -28.47
CA ALA A 409 -1.98 34.69 -29.21
C ALA A 409 -3.46 35.10 -29.15
N VAL A 410 -4.38 34.14 -29.01
CA VAL A 410 -5.82 34.43 -28.80
C VAL A 410 -6.03 35.03 -27.41
N ASN A 411 -5.45 34.41 -26.38
CA ASN A 411 -5.49 34.92 -25.02
C ASN A 411 -4.29 34.40 -24.22
N PRO A 412 -3.41 35.27 -23.70
CA PRO A 412 -2.22 34.85 -22.96
C PRO A 412 -2.55 34.11 -21.65
N ARG A 413 -3.78 34.23 -21.14
CA ARG A 413 -4.24 33.55 -19.92
C ARG A 413 -4.81 32.15 -20.19
N LEU A 414 -5.07 31.78 -21.45
CA LEU A 414 -5.69 30.49 -21.79
C LEU A 414 -4.75 29.30 -21.54
N VAL A 415 -3.48 29.42 -21.89
CA VAL A 415 -2.49 28.35 -21.67
C VAL A 415 -2.23 28.11 -20.17
N PRO A 416 -2.01 29.15 -19.33
CA PRO A 416 -2.02 29.03 -17.87
C PRO A 416 -3.29 28.40 -17.29
N PHE A 417 -4.44 28.72 -17.86
CA PHE A 417 -5.71 28.13 -17.47
C PHE A 417 -5.81 26.64 -17.85
N ILE A 418 -5.27 26.18 -18.97
CA ILE A 418 -5.23 24.74 -19.26
C ILE A 418 -4.18 24.03 -18.38
N ALA A 419 -3.06 24.71 -18.13
CA ALA A 419 -1.96 24.21 -17.32
C ALA A 419 -2.40 23.83 -15.89
N HIS A 420 -3.25 24.65 -15.25
CA HIS A 420 -3.71 24.39 -13.88
C HIS A 420 -4.57 23.12 -13.78
N ASP A 421 -5.49 22.91 -14.74
CA ASP A 421 -6.37 21.74 -14.78
C ASP A 421 -5.52 20.46 -14.88
N ARG A 422 -4.49 20.49 -15.74
CA ARG A 422 -3.59 19.34 -15.96
C ARG A 422 -2.66 19.08 -14.79
N ALA A 423 -2.01 20.12 -14.28
CA ALA A 423 -1.11 19.98 -13.14
C ALA A 423 -1.89 19.48 -11.91
N GLY A 424 -3.08 20.05 -11.67
CA GLY A 424 -4.00 19.61 -10.61
C GLY A 424 -4.47 18.17 -10.78
N PHE A 425 -4.85 17.77 -11.99
CA PHE A 425 -5.23 16.39 -12.31
C PHE A 425 -4.07 15.41 -12.03
N GLY A 426 -2.87 15.71 -12.51
CA GLY A 426 -1.69 14.87 -12.26
C GLY A 426 -1.39 14.71 -10.76
N GLY A 427 -1.54 15.79 -9.98
CA GLY A 427 -1.40 15.78 -8.53
C GLY A 427 -2.43 14.89 -7.83
N ALA A 428 -3.70 15.02 -8.20
CA ALA A 428 -4.78 14.17 -7.69
C ALA A 428 -4.55 12.69 -8.06
N LEU A 429 -4.11 12.42 -9.30
CA LEU A 429 -3.83 11.07 -9.78
C LEU A 429 -2.67 10.42 -9.00
N MET A 430 -1.59 11.17 -8.74
CA MET A 430 -0.49 10.70 -7.88
C MET A 430 -0.96 10.36 -6.46
N SER A 431 -1.81 11.20 -5.86
CA SER A 431 -2.41 10.92 -4.55
C SER A 431 -3.22 9.62 -4.57
N ALA A 432 -4.18 9.49 -5.50
CA ALA A 432 -4.98 8.27 -5.65
C ALA A 432 -4.12 7.03 -5.87
N ALA A 433 -3.07 7.14 -6.69
CA ALA A 433 -2.14 6.08 -7.01
C ALA A 433 -1.37 5.57 -5.78
N VAL A 434 -0.89 6.48 -4.92
CA VAL A 434 -0.25 6.11 -3.65
C VAL A 434 -1.21 5.35 -2.75
N ALA A 435 -2.46 5.83 -2.63
CA ALA A 435 -3.48 5.13 -1.86
C ALA A 435 -3.79 3.73 -2.42
N ILE A 436 -3.98 3.58 -3.73
CA ILE A 436 -4.22 2.28 -4.40
C ILE A 436 -3.05 1.33 -4.19
N LEU A 437 -1.82 1.80 -4.42
CA LEU A 437 -0.60 1.00 -4.32
C LEU A 437 -0.44 0.47 -2.90
N LEU A 438 -0.50 1.34 -1.89
CA LEU A 438 -0.24 0.94 -0.52
C LEU A 438 -1.41 0.17 0.11
N LEU A 439 -2.66 0.49 -0.24
CA LEU A 439 -3.82 -0.32 0.14
C LEU A 439 -3.70 -1.73 -0.44
N SER A 440 -3.26 -1.87 -1.69
CA SER A 440 -3.04 -3.19 -2.31
C SER A 440 -1.86 -3.91 -1.67
N ALA A 441 -0.75 -3.21 -1.38
CA ALA A 441 0.43 -3.80 -0.77
C ALA A 441 0.19 -4.28 0.67
N TRP A 442 -0.59 -3.53 1.46
CA TRP A 442 -0.71 -3.76 2.90
C TRP A 442 -2.10 -4.21 3.37
N GLY A 443 -3.17 -4.08 2.58
CA GLY A 443 -4.54 -4.42 2.99
C GLY A 443 -5.00 -5.83 2.65
N TRP A 444 -4.15 -6.64 2.02
CA TRP A 444 -4.57 -7.93 1.46
C TRP A 444 -4.71 -9.02 2.53
N ARG A 445 -5.93 -9.27 3.03
CA ARG A 445 -6.26 -10.40 3.91
C ARG A 445 -7.57 -11.05 3.50
N ARG A 446 -7.71 -12.34 3.81
CA ARG A 446 -8.93 -13.11 3.53
C ARG A 446 -10.11 -12.51 4.29
N GLY A 447 -11.24 -12.33 3.59
CA GLY A 447 -12.47 -11.77 4.17
C GLY A 447 -12.48 -10.26 4.37
N GLU A 448 -11.42 -9.54 4.00
CA GLU A 448 -11.40 -8.08 4.01
C GLU A 448 -12.10 -7.49 2.78
N ALA A 449 -13.41 -7.75 2.67
CA ALA A 449 -14.23 -7.36 1.52
C ALA A 449 -14.26 -5.85 1.29
N TRP A 450 -14.02 -5.04 2.32
CA TRP A 450 -13.95 -3.59 2.19
C TRP A 450 -12.78 -3.16 1.30
N VAL A 451 -11.66 -3.90 1.28
CA VAL A 451 -10.51 -3.60 0.40
C VAL A 451 -10.93 -3.77 -1.06
N PHE A 452 -11.61 -4.89 -1.37
CA PHE A 452 -12.15 -5.15 -2.70
C PHE A 452 -13.10 -4.03 -3.14
N TRP A 453 -14.10 -3.71 -2.32
CA TRP A 453 -15.10 -2.70 -2.68
C TRP A 453 -14.53 -1.28 -2.76
N THR A 454 -13.55 -0.95 -1.93
CA THR A 454 -12.85 0.34 -1.98
C THR A 454 -12.10 0.48 -3.30
N LEU A 455 -11.32 -0.53 -3.68
CA LEU A 455 -10.56 -0.53 -4.93
C LEU A 455 -11.47 -0.58 -6.16
N ALA A 456 -12.56 -1.36 -6.11
CA ALA A 456 -13.55 -1.42 -7.18
C ALA A 456 -14.28 -0.08 -7.37
N ALA A 457 -14.73 0.55 -6.28
CA ALA A 457 -15.37 1.86 -6.34
C ALA A 457 -14.42 2.94 -6.88
N ALA A 458 -13.17 2.95 -6.41
CA ALA A 458 -12.15 3.88 -6.90
C ALA A 458 -11.84 3.65 -8.40
N ALA A 459 -11.70 2.40 -8.83
CA ALA A 459 -11.46 2.06 -10.23
C ALA A 459 -12.61 2.50 -11.13
N THR A 460 -13.85 2.23 -10.72
CA THR A 460 -15.04 2.67 -11.46
C THR A 460 -15.11 4.19 -11.52
N ALA A 461 -14.94 4.88 -10.39
CA ALA A 461 -14.98 6.34 -10.32
C ALA A 461 -13.89 7.02 -11.16
N GLY A 462 -12.68 6.45 -11.22
CA GLY A 462 -11.58 6.99 -12.01
C GLY A 462 -11.69 6.67 -13.50
N PHE A 463 -11.84 5.39 -13.86
CA PHE A 463 -11.77 4.96 -15.26
C PHE A 463 -13.05 5.19 -16.06
N LEU A 464 -14.24 5.03 -15.46
CA LEU A 464 -15.48 5.12 -16.22
C LEU A 464 -15.72 6.53 -16.78
N PRO A 465 -15.65 7.62 -15.98
CA PRO A 465 -15.82 8.98 -16.52
C PRO A 465 -14.77 9.32 -17.56
N ALA A 466 -13.52 8.88 -17.36
CA ALA A 466 -12.43 9.09 -18.32
C ALA A 466 -12.76 8.45 -19.68
N VAL A 467 -13.16 7.18 -19.72
CA VAL A 467 -13.50 6.51 -20.99
C VAL A 467 -14.74 7.15 -21.64
N VAL A 468 -15.78 7.44 -20.84
CA VAL A 468 -17.03 8.01 -21.35
C VAL A 468 -16.80 9.39 -21.96
N VAL A 469 -16.08 10.29 -21.28
CA VAL A 469 -15.88 11.65 -21.79
C VAL A 469 -15.07 11.64 -23.09
N HIS A 470 -14.01 10.83 -23.18
CA HIS A 470 -13.20 10.71 -24.39
C HIS A 470 -14.00 10.15 -25.58
N ALA A 471 -14.90 9.20 -25.33
CA ALA A 471 -15.81 8.69 -26.35
C ALA A 471 -16.81 9.75 -26.83
N VAL A 472 -17.41 10.50 -25.90
CA VAL A 472 -18.42 11.54 -26.19
C VAL A 472 -17.82 12.69 -27.00
N ILE A 473 -16.60 13.13 -26.70
CA ILE A 473 -15.96 14.25 -27.41
C ILE A 473 -15.14 13.81 -28.63
N HIS A 474 -15.11 12.51 -28.93
CA HIS A 474 -14.31 11.91 -30.00
C HIS A 474 -12.79 12.09 -29.87
N TYR A 475 -12.26 12.35 -28.67
CA TYR A 475 -10.81 12.38 -28.41
C TYR A 475 -10.30 10.95 -28.17
N THR A 476 -10.24 10.16 -29.25
CA THR A 476 -10.08 8.69 -29.18
C THR A 476 -8.73 8.17 -29.67
N SER A 477 -7.68 9.01 -29.60
CA SER A 477 -6.32 8.60 -29.97
C SER A 477 -5.88 7.36 -29.18
N PHE A 478 -5.46 6.31 -29.88
CA PHE A 478 -5.05 5.05 -29.25
C PHE A 478 -3.89 5.25 -28.28
N THR A 479 -2.88 6.04 -28.64
CA THR A 479 -1.71 6.30 -27.77
C THR A 479 -2.09 7.07 -26.51
N HIS A 480 -3.08 7.97 -26.63
CA HIS A 480 -3.60 8.74 -25.50
C HIS A 480 -4.40 7.85 -24.53
N LEU A 481 -5.26 6.97 -25.04
CA LEU A 481 -6.12 6.09 -24.22
C LEU A 481 -5.48 4.76 -23.81
N ALA A 482 -4.35 4.36 -24.40
CA ALA A 482 -3.68 3.10 -24.09
C ALA A 482 -3.38 2.91 -22.59
N PRO A 483 -2.86 3.92 -21.84
CA PRO A 483 -2.64 3.78 -20.39
C PRO A 483 -3.94 3.50 -19.62
N VAL A 484 -5.05 4.11 -20.03
CA VAL A 484 -6.38 3.91 -19.42
C VAL A 484 -6.86 2.48 -19.67
N TYR A 485 -6.78 1.98 -20.90
CA TYR A 485 -7.20 0.61 -21.22
C TYR A 485 -6.34 -0.45 -20.54
N ILE A 486 -5.03 -0.25 -20.47
CA ILE A 486 -4.13 -1.13 -19.71
C ILE A 486 -4.49 -1.11 -18.22
N GLY A 487 -4.73 0.08 -17.65
CA GLY A 487 -5.17 0.25 -16.26
C GLY A 487 -6.47 -0.50 -15.96
N ILE A 488 -7.48 -0.39 -16.84
CA ILE A 488 -8.74 -1.14 -16.73
C ILE A 488 -8.49 -2.65 -16.78
N ALA A 489 -7.76 -3.14 -17.78
CA ALA A 489 -7.51 -4.57 -17.95
C ALA A 489 -6.78 -5.19 -16.74
N LEU A 490 -5.73 -4.52 -16.26
CA LEU A 490 -4.98 -4.95 -15.07
C LEU A 490 -5.85 -4.91 -13.81
N THR A 491 -6.63 -3.85 -13.63
CA THR A 491 -7.47 -3.66 -12.43
C THR A 491 -8.63 -4.65 -12.38
N SER A 492 -9.37 -4.81 -13.49
CA SER A 492 -10.46 -5.77 -13.60
C SER A 492 -9.96 -7.19 -13.39
N THR A 493 -8.86 -7.58 -14.04
CA THR A 493 -8.24 -8.90 -13.83
C THR A 493 -7.79 -9.07 -12.38
N GLY A 494 -7.14 -8.06 -11.81
CA GLY A 494 -6.66 -8.07 -10.43
C GLY A 494 -7.78 -8.29 -9.43
N LEU A 495 -8.87 -7.52 -9.56
CA LEU A 495 -10.06 -7.64 -8.70
C LEU A 495 -10.77 -8.98 -8.90
N LEU A 496 -10.92 -9.47 -10.12
CA LEU A 496 -11.54 -10.78 -10.40
C LEU A 496 -10.77 -11.93 -9.72
N LEU A 497 -9.44 -11.93 -9.80
CA LEU A 497 -8.59 -12.91 -9.13
C LEU A 497 -8.63 -12.78 -7.60
N ALA A 498 -8.81 -11.57 -7.09
CA ALA A 498 -8.85 -11.28 -5.65
C ALA A 498 -10.19 -11.62 -5.00
N ARG A 499 -11.29 -11.53 -5.74
CA ARG A 499 -12.67 -11.56 -5.20
C ARG A 499 -12.97 -12.77 -4.31
N PRO A 500 -12.67 -14.03 -4.70
CA PRO A 500 -13.00 -15.18 -3.84
C PRO A 500 -12.30 -15.13 -2.48
N TYR A 501 -11.08 -14.58 -2.45
CA TYR A 501 -10.26 -14.48 -1.24
C TYR A 501 -10.66 -13.27 -0.37
N LEU A 502 -10.72 -12.07 -0.95
CA LEU A 502 -11.05 -10.85 -0.20
C LEU A 502 -12.51 -10.85 0.28
N CYS A 503 -13.44 -11.40 -0.50
CA CYS A 503 -14.86 -11.46 -0.14
C CYS A 503 -15.28 -12.79 0.50
N ALA A 504 -14.32 -13.60 0.96
CA ALA A 504 -14.62 -14.83 1.69
C ALA A 504 -15.41 -14.52 2.97
N LYS A 505 -16.45 -15.31 3.27
CA LYS A 505 -17.18 -15.17 4.53
C LYS A 505 -16.31 -15.66 5.68
N THR A 506 -16.19 -14.85 6.73
CA THR A 506 -15.63 -15.30 8.01
C THR A 506 -16.64 -16.25 8.64
N PRO A 507 -16.26 -17.47 9.05
CA PRO A 507 -17.15 -18.34 9.80
C PRO A 507 -17.61 -17.60 11.05
N THR A 508 -18.92 -17.48 11.25
CA THR A 508 -19.46 -17.05 12.55
C THR A 508 -19.04 -18.11 13.57
N PRO A 509 -18.46 -17.75 14.73
CA PRO A 509 -18.32 -18.73 15.80
C PRO A 509 -19.72 -19.27 16.10
N LEU A 510 -19.88 -20.59 16.07
CA LEU A 510 -21.06 -21.23 16.63
C LEU A 510 -21.14 -20.78 18.09
N ASN A 511 -22.28 -20.20 18.48
CA ASN A 511 -22.57 -20.02 19.89
C ASN A 511 -22.76 -21.42 20.46
N ASP A 512 -21.77 -21.91 21.20
CA ASP A 512 -21.95 -23.04 22.12
C ASP A 512 -22.57 -22.54 23.43
#